data_AF-A0A1V5TZ37-F1
#
_entry.id   AF-A0A1V5TZ37-F1
#
_cell.length_a   1.000
_cell.length_b   1.000
_cell.length_c   1.000
_cell.angle_alpha   90.00
_cell.angle_beta   90.00
_cell.angle_gamma   90.00
#
_symmetry.space_group_name_H-M   'P 1'
#
loop_
_entity.id
_entity.type
_entity.pdbx_description
1 polymer ?
#
loop_
_entity_poly.entity_id
_entity_poly.type
_entity_poly.pdbx_seq_one_letter_code
_entity_poly.pdbx_strand_id
1 'polypeptide(L)'
;MKLALVGDIHSNHVALRATLAQVAREGVNGVVFLGDYVSDFPSPQKTLALLRECKTQYQTWFLRGNREEYMIGRHRGEGGRWTYCSQYGSLLYTYENLTDADIRFFEAMPIAATIRPEGCAPFAVCHASPEDAREYIADDEARMRECLDAICADLLFCGHTHAQKACALGNRAVYFIGSAGLSEGAPGMAQFALMESEGGGWRVELTGVPYDADEALAEFDSSGLGQKAGMWARAVESTVRTGRNACRTLIHTVTRLARQDGKTAPFAIPEEYWIAAAAELGI
;
A
#
# COMPACT_ATOMS: atom_id res chain seq x y z
N MET A 1 -14.58 -21.49 -4.11
CA MET A 1 -13.64 -20.53 -4.75
C MET A 1 -12.78 -19.93 -3.66
N LYS A 2 -11.47 -19.75 -3.90
CA LYS A 2 -10.53 -19.12 -2.98
C LYS A 2 -9.79 -17.97 -3.68
N LEU A 3 -9.68 -16.82 -3.04
CA LEU A 3 -8.99 -15.64 -3.58
C LEU A 3 -7.95 -15.12 -2.58
N ALA A 4 -6.89 -14.51 -3.09
CA ALA A 4 -5.96 -13.72 -2.30
C ALA A 4 -6.20 -12.22 -2.54
N LEU A 5 -6.06 -11.40 -1.50
CA LEU A 5 -6.14 -9.94 -1.57
C LEU A 5 -4.80 -9.37 -1.10
N VAL A 6 -4.10 -8.67 -1.98
CA VAL A 6 -2.73 -8.20 -1.80
C VAL A 6 -2.68 -6.71 -2.09
N GLY A 7 -2.07 -5.90 -1.24
CA GLY A 7 -1.97 -4.46 -1.43
C GLY A 7 -0.75 -3.90 -0.70
N ASP A 8 -0.49 -2.61 -0.89
CA ASP A 8 0.56 -1.87 -0.20
C ASP A 8 1.91 -2.60 -0.32
N ILE A 9 2.28 -2.92 -1.56
CA ILE A 9 3.52 -3.64 -1.90
C ILE A 9 4.71 -2.69 -1.84
N HIS A 10 4.52 -1.43 -2.20
CA HIS A 10 5.52 -0.37 -2.03
C HIS A 10 6.88 -0.76 -2.61
N SER A 11 6.91 -1.28 -3.83
CA SER A 11 8.13 -1.74 -4.54
C SER A 11 8.97 -2.82 -3.81
N ASN A 12 8.48 -3.41 -2.72
CA ASN A 12 9.16 -4.47 -1.98
C ASN A 12 8.97 -5.80 -2.70
N HIS A 13 9.71 -6.01 -3.79
CA HIS A 13 9.60 -7.22 -4.62
C HIS A 13 9.98 -8.50 -3.86
N VAL A 14 10.84 -8.40 -2.83
CA VAL A 14 11.23 -9.54 -2.00
C VAL A 14 10.02 -10.06 -1.22
N ALA A 15 9.29 -9.16 -0.58
CA ALA A 15 8.07 -9.47 0.14
C ALA A 15 6.93 -9.89 -0.80
N LEU A 16 6.80 -9.26 -1.97
CA LEU A 16 5.84 -9.68 -2.99
C LEU A 16 6.11 -11.11 -3.48
N ARG A 17 7.38 -11.45 -3.74
CA ARG A 17 7.79 -12.79 -4.18
C ARG A 17 7.43 -13.84 -3.14
N ALA A 18 7.66 -13.57 -1.85
CA ALA A 18 7.25 -14.45 -0.76
C ALA A 18 5.72 -14.59 -0.69
N THR A 19 4.99 -13.47 -0.81
CA THR A 19 3.52 -13.44 -0.85
C THR A 19 2.98 -14.29 -2.00
N LEU A 20 3.46 -14.08 -3.23
CA LEU A 20 3.00 -14.84 -4.40
C LEU A 20 3.34 -16.33 -4.31
N ALA A 21 4.49 -16.69 -3.73
CA ALA A 21 4.82 -18.09 -3.46
C ALA A 21 3.85 -18.71 -2.45
N GLN A 22 3.43 -17.98 -1.43
CA GLN A 22 2.40 -18.46 -0.49
C GLN A 22 1.04 -18.57 -1.18
N VAL A 23 0.62 -17.56 -1.94
CA VAL A 23 -0.62 -17.57 -2.73
C VAL A 23 -0.70 -18.78 -3.66
N ALA A 24 0.43 -19.18 -4.27
CA ALA A 24 0.50 -20.38 -5.09
C ALA A 24 0.30 -21.67 -4.27
N ARG A 25 0.90 -21.78 -3.08
CA ARG A 25 0.71 -22.93 -2.18
C ARG A 25 -0.72 -23.05 -1.67
N GLU A 26 -1.39 -21.92 -1.47
CA GLU A 26 -2.78 -21.86 -1.02
C GLU A 26 -3.80 -22.33 -2.06
N GLY A 27 -3.37 -22.53 -3.31
CA GLY A 27 -4.22 -23.03 -4.39
C GLY A 27 -5.34 -22.07 -4.77
N VAL A 28 -5.10 -20.76 -4.71
CA VAL A 28 -6.13 -19.76 -5.01
C VAL A 28 -6.57 -19.79 -6.47
N ASN A 29 -7.81 -19.37 -6.72
CA ASN A 29 -8.38 -19.22 -8.06
C ASN A 29 -8.09 -17.85 -8.69
N GLY A 30 -7.74 -16.85 -7.88
CA GLY A 30 -7.47 -15.49 -8.36
C GLY A 30 -6.89 -14.58 -7.30
N VAL A 31 -6.41 -13.42 -7.74
CA VAL A 31 -5.74 -12.42 -6.89
C VAL A 31 -6.35 -11.05 -7.12
N VAL A 32 -6.74 -10.38 -6.03
CA VAL A 32 -7.20 -8.99 -6.04
C VAL A 32 -6.06 -8.12 -5.52
N PHE A 33 -5.62 -7.18 -6.34
CA PHE A 33 -4.57 -6.25 -6.00
C PHE A 33 -5.18 -4.89 -5.61
N LEU A 34 -4.90 -4.40 -4.40
CA LEU A 34 -5.58 -3.25 -3.78
C LEU A 34 -4.81 -1.92 -3.93
N GLY A 35 -3.81 -1.85 -4.83
CA GLY A 35 -3.03 -0.63 -5.06
C GLY A 35 -1.80 -0.48 -4.16
N ASP A 36 -1.10 0.65 -4.34
CA ASP A 36 0.20 0.96 -3.75
C ASP A 36 1.26 -0.09 -4.09
N TYR A 37 1.45 -0.32 -5.38
CA TYR A 37 2.40 -1.29 -5.91
C TYR A 37 3.82 -0.76 -5.90
N VAL A 38 3.95 0.54 -6.12
CA VAL A 38 5.23 1.23 -6.32
C VAL A 38 5.48 2.26 -5.21
N SER A 39 6.61 2.96 -5.26
CA SER A 39 7.15 3.84 -4.20
C SER A 39 7.89 3.09 -3.10
N ASP A 40 8.64 3.83 -2.30
CA ASP A 40 9.21 3.50 -0.98
C ASP A 40 10.37 2.50 -0.96
N PHE A 41 10.31 1.41 -1.73
CA PHE A 41 11.47 0.53 -1.96
C PHE A 41 12.11 0.74 -3.34
N PRO A 42 13.38 0.31 -3.54
CA PRO A 42 14.17 0.66 -4.72
C PRO A 42 13.78 0.03 -6.06
N SER A 43 12.92 -0.97 -6.08
CA SER A 43 12.79 -1.86 -7.25
C SER A 43 11.37 -1.93 -7.82
N PRO A 44 10.76 -0.80 -8.25
CA PRO A 44 9.42 -0.81 -8.82
C PRO A 44 9.34 -1.67 -10.08
N GLN A 45 10.39 -1.74 -10.90
CA GLN A 45 10.38 -2.57 -12.12
C GLN A 45 10.31 -4.06 -11.81
N LYS A 46 11.03 -4.54 -10.78
CA LYS A 46 10.95 -5.94 -10.35
C LYS A 46 9.56 -6.26 -9.82
N THR A 47 8.97 -5.36 -9.03
CA THR A 47 7.60 -5.49 -8.55
C THR A 47 6.59 -5.56 -9.70
N LEU A 48 6.66 -4.65 -10.66
CA LEU A 48 5.76 -4.65 -11.82
C LEU A 48 5.95 -5.91 -12.70
N ALA A 49 7.18 -6.43 -12.82
CA ALA A 49 7.43 -7.69 -13.51
C ALA A 49 6.70 -8.87 -12.84
N LEU A 50 6.79 -8.98 -11.51
CA LEU A 50 6.08 -10.01 -10.73
C LEU A 50 4.54 -9.88 -10.86
N LEU A 51 4.01 -8.66 -10.84
CA LEU A 51 2.58 -8.43 -11.04
C LEU A 51 2.11 -8.85 -12.44
N ARG A 52 2.91 -8.53 -13.47
CA ARG A 52 2.64 -8.94 -14.85
C ARG A 52 2.70 -10.46 -15.01
N GLU A 53 3.68 -11.12 -14.39
CA GLU A 53 3.77 -12.58 -14.38
C GLU A 53 2.55 -13.21 -13.69
N CYS A 54 2.18 -12.74 -12.50
CA CYS A 54 0.99 -13.21 -11.77
C CYS A 54 -0.28 -13.09 -12.61
N LYS A 55 -0.45 -11.97 -13.33
CA LYS A 55 -1.57 -11.76 -14.27
C LYS A 55 -1.66 -12.80 -15.40
N THR A 56 -0.55 -13.44 -15.78
CA THR A 56 -0.58 -14.53 -16.77
C THR A 56 -1.00 -15.87 -16.19
N GLN A 57 -0.90 -16.04 -14.86
CA GLN A 57 -1.14 -17.30 -14.16
C GLN A 57 -2.52 -17.34 -13.49
N TYR A 58 -3.02 -16.18 -13.07
CA TYR A 58 -4.25 -16.05 -12.30
C TYR A 58 -5.24 -15.10 -12.96
N GLN A 59 -6.52 -15.30 -12.66
CA GLN A 59 -7.49 -14.22 -12.80
C GLN A 59 -7.13 -13.11 -11.80
N THR A 60 -6.90 -11.90 -12.30
CA THR A 60 -6.48 -10.76 -11.49
C THR A 60 -7.42 -9.58 -11.61
N TRP A 61 -7.67 -8.90 -10.49
CA TRP A 61 -8.29 -7.59 -10.44
C TRP A 61 -7.28 -6.59 -9.90
N PHE A 62 -7.12 -5.45 -10.57
CA PHE A 62 -6.16 -4.42 -10.16
C PHE A 62 -6.91 -3.14 -9.83
N LEU A 63 -6.68 -2.62 -8.63
CA LEU A 63 -7.03 -1.27 -8.23
C LEU A 63 -5.76 -0.42 -8.21
N ARG A 64 -5.91 0.90 -8.14
CA ARG A 64 -4.79 1.79 -7.87
C ARG A 64 -4.95 2.48 -6.54
N GLY A 65 -3.84 2.66 -5.84
CA GLY A 65 -3.74 3.39 -4.59
C GLY A 65 -3.23 4.79 -4.79
N ASN A 66 -2.98 5.49 -3.69
CA ASN A 66 -2.49 6.87 -3.76
C ASN A 66 -1.08 6.98 -4.35
N ARG A 67 -0.24 5.95 -4.25
CA ARG A 67 1.08 5.98 -4.87
C ARG A 67 0.98 6.03 -6.38
N GLU A 68 0.09 5.23 -6.97
CA GLU A 68 -0.18 5.30 -8.41
C GLU A 68 -0.78 6.65 -8.81
N GLU A 69 -1.72 7.21 -8.02
CA GLU A 69 -2.27 8.55 -8.26
C GLU A 69 -1.18 9.63 -8.27
N TYR A 70 -0.18 9.55 -7.38
CA TYR A 70 0.96 10.47 -7.42
C TYR A 70 1.77 10.35 -8.70
N MET A 71 2.01 9.14 -9.20
CA MET A 71 2.76 8.93 -10.45
C MET A 71 1.98 9.44 -11.66
N ILE A 72 0.67 9.19 -11.70
CA ILE A 72 -0.23 9.69 -12.76
C ILE A 72 -0.27 11.21 -12.75
N GLY A 73 -0.50 11.83 -11.59
CA GLY A 73 -0.51 13.29 -11.45
C GLY A 73 0.81 13.91 -11.89
N ARG A 74 1.94 13.34 -11.45
CA ARG A 74 3.27 13.79 -11.88
C ARG A 74 3.46 13.70 -13.39
N HIS A 75 3.00 12.62 -14.01
CA HIS A 75 3.07 12.44 -15.46
C HIS A 75 2.25 13.49 -16.23
N ARG A 76 1.13 13.94 -15.66
CA ARG A 76 0.27 15.01 -16.20
C ARG A 76 0.79 16.42 -15.90
N GLY A 77 1.91 16.56 -15.19
CA GLY A 77 2.47 17.85 -14.77
C GLY A 77 1.82 18.44 -13.51
N GLU A 78 1.07 17.64 -12.75
CA GLU A 78 0.45 18.02 -11.48
C GLU A 78 1.44 17.81 -10.30
N GLY A 79 1.07 18.27 -9.10
CA GLY A 79 1.81 17.94 -7.86
C GLY A 79 3.11 18.71 -7.63
N GLY A 80 3.38 19.77 -8.41
CA GLY A 80 4.54 20.64 -8.22
C GLY A 80 5.87 19.98 -8.59
N ARG A 81 6.98 20.60 -8.19
CA ARG A 81 8.34 20.09 -8.48
C ARG A 81 8.78 19.10 -7.40
N TRP A 82 8.97 17.85 -7.78
CA TRP A 82 9.67 16.88 -6.95
C TRP A 82 11.18 17.06 -7.04
N THR A 83 11.85 16.92 -5.91
CA THR A 83 13.31 16.95 -5.77
C THR A 83 13.76 15.79 -4.88
N TYR A 84 15.02 15.39 -4.99
CA TYR A 84 15.60 14.42 -4.05
C TYR A 84 15.78 15.06 -2.67
N CYS A 85 14.88 14.71 -1.76
CA CYS A 85 14.81 15.12 -0.36
C CYS A 85 13.93 14.11 0.40
N SER A 86 13.79 14.27 1.72
CA SER A 86 12.97 13.36 2.52
C SER A 86 11.50 13.31 2.07
N GLN A 87 10.94 14.42 1.60
CA GLN A 87 9.52 14.46 1.23
C GLN A 87 9.18 13.79 -0.10
N TYR A 88 10.01 13.99 -1.13
CA TYR A 88 9.70 13.58 -2.50
C TYR A 88 10.70 12.61 -3.11
N GLY A 89 11.81 12.33 -2.43
CA GLY A 89 12.91 11.57 -3.00
C GLY A 89 12.51 10.16 -3.43
N SER A 90 11.71 9.48 -2.60
CA SER A 90 11.12 8.17 -2.91
C SER A 90 10.20 8.22 -4.14
N LEU A 91 9.35 9.24 -4.21
CA LEU A 91 8.40 9.43 -5.32
C LEU A 91 9.11 9.77 -6.63
N LEU A 92 10.09 10.69 -6.60
CA LEU A 92 10.89 11.07 -7.76
C LEU A 92 11.71 9.88 -8.27
N TYR A 93 12.40 9.18 -7.36
CA TYR A 93 13.15 7.99 -7.71
C TYR A 93 12.26 6.97 -8.41
N THR A 94 11.08 6.70 -7.85
CA THR A 94 10.13 5.74 -8.43
C THR A 94 9.67 6.18 -9.81
N TYR A 95 9.24 7.43 -9.95
CA TYR A 95 8.77 7.97 -11.23
C TYR A 95 9.82 7.89 -12.34
N GLU A 96 11.07 8.21 -12.05
CA GLU A 96 12.18 8.11 -13.01
C GLU A 96 12.50 6.66 -13.43
N ASN A 97 12.02 5.68 -12.67
CA ASN A 97 12.18 4.25 -12.93
C ASN A 97 10.94 3.60 -13.58
N LEU A 98 9.89 4.38 -13.86
CA LEU A 98 8.67 3.92 -14.54
C LEU A 98 8.70 4.28 -16.03
N THR A 99 8.02 3.47 -16.83
CA THR A 99 7.78 3.75 -18.25
C THR A 99 6.39 4.33 -18.46
N ASP A 100 6.15 4.97 -19.61
CA ASP A 100 4.79 5.41 -19.99
C ASP A 100 3.79 4.25 -20.04
N ALA A 101 4.25 3.03 -20.33
CA ALA A 101 3.40 1.85 -20.32
C ALA A 101 2.97 1.45 -18.90
N ASP A 102 3.80 1.72 -17.89
CA ASP A 102 3.45 1.51 -16.49
C ASP A 102 2.44 2.57 -16.02
N ILE A 103 2.64 3.83 -16.42
CA ILE A 103 1.66 4.90 -16.13
C ILE A 103 0.29 4.59 -16.74
N ARG A 104 0.24 4.21 -18.03
CA ARG A 104 -1.03 3.80 -18.67
C ARG A 104 -1.68 2.60 -17.99
N PHE A 105 -0.87 1.68 -17.47
CA PHE A 105 -1.38 0.54 -16.71
C PHE A 105 -2.09 1.02 -15.44
N PHE A 106 -1.51 1.98 -14.71
CA PHE A 106 -2.14 2.58 -13.53
C PHE A 106 -3.40 3.39 -13.89
N GLU A 107 -3.38 4.16 -14.98
CA GLU A 107 -4.52 4.98 -15.41
C GLU A 107 -5.78 4.14 -15.72
N ALA A 108 -5.59 2.90 -16.18
CA ALA A 108 -6.68 1.98 -16.50
C ALA A 108 -7.34 1.33 -15.27
N MET A 109 -6.74 1.46 -14.09
CA MET A 109 -7.27 0.86 -12.85
C MET A 109 -8.26 1.80 -12.16
N PRO A 110 -9.37 1.29 -11.61
CA PRO A 110 -10.22 2.05 -10.71
C PRO A 110 -9.60 2.16 -9.31
N ILE A 111 -10.07 3.12 -8.51
CA ILE A 111 -9.72 3.23 -7.08
C ILE A 111 -10.62 2.37 -6.18
N ALA A 112 -11.77 1.95 -6.69
CA ALA A 112 -12.74 1.08 -6.01
C ALA A 112 -13.51 0.22 -7.03
N ALA A 113 -13.91 -0.99 -6.63
CA ALA A 113 -14.67 -1.89 -7.47
C ALA A 113 -15.54 -2.84 -6.63
N THR A 114 -16.64 -3.33 -7.22
CA THR A 114 -17.38 -4.47 -6.68
C THR A 114 -17.12 -5.69 -7.56
N ILE A 115 -16.51 -6.72 -6.96
CA ILE A 115 -16.15 -7.97 -7.64
C ILE A 115 -17.29 -8.97 -7.48
N ARG A 116 -17.65 -9.63 -8.58
CA ARG A 116 -18.77 -10.58 -8.67
C ARG A 116 -18.31 -11.91 -9.27
N PRO A 117 -17.63 -12.77 -8.50
CA PRO A 117 -17.26 -14.07 -9.00
C PRO A 117 -18.50 -14.94 -9.21
N GLU A 118 -18.50 -15.75 -10.27
CA GLU A 118 -19.63 -16.63 -10.59
C GLU A 118 -19.93 -17.60 -9.43
N GLY A 119 -21.21 -17.72 -9.08
CA GLY A 119 -21.65 -18.59 -7.98
C GLY A 119 -21.23 -18.15 -6.57
N CYS A 120 -20.64 -16.95 -6.41
CA CYS A 120 -20.20 -16.43 -5.12
C CYS A 120 -20.91 -15.11 -4.77
N ALA A 121 -20.97 -14.78 -3.47
CA ALA A 121 -21.48 -13.49 -3.02
C ALA A 121 -20.57 -12.34 -3.49
N PRO A 122 -21.13 -11.18 -3.91
CA PRO A 122 -20.32 -10.02 -4.27
C PRO A 122 -19.58 -9.45 -3.07
N PHE A 123 -18.42 -8.87 -3.32
CA PHE A 123 -17.67 -8.10 -2.32
C PHE A 123 -17.09 -6.84 -2.96
N ALA A 124 -16.89 -5.80 -2.17
CA ALA A 124 -16.28 -4.56 -2.62
C ALA A 124 -14.83 -4.45 -2.17
N VAL A 125 -14.05 -3.74 -2.96
CA VAL A 125 -12.64 -3.44 -2.69
C VAL A 125 -12.37 -1.98 -3.00
N CYS A 126 -11.53 -1.34 -2.21
CA CYS A 126 -10.93 -0.05 -2.49
C CYS A 126 -9.52 -0.01 -1.92
N HIS A 127 -8.68 0.94 -2.36
CA HIS A 127 -7.38 1.10 -1.72
C HIS A 127 -7.53 1.68 -0.30
N ALA A 128 -8.25 2.79 -0.17
CA ALA A 128 -8.44 3.49 1.12
C ALA A 128 -9.94 3.63 1.46
N SER A 129 -10.66 4.53 0.78
CA SER A 129 -12.11 4.57 0.75
C SER A 129 -12.65 4.46 -0.68
N PRO A 130 -13.96 4.21 -0.88
CA PRO A 130 -14.54 4.13 -2.22
C PRO A 130 -14.37 5.41 -3.07
N GLU A 131 -14.31 6.58 -2.43
CA GLU A 131 -14.24 7.88 -3.12
C GLU A 131 -12.84 8.54 -3.13
N ASP A 132 -11.95 8.25 -2.18
CA ASP A 132 -10.60 8.82 -2.12
C ASP A 132 -9.56 7.74 -1.75
N ALA A 133 -8.56 7.56 -2.61
CA ALA A 133 -7.45 6.65 -2.40
C ALA A 133 -6.48 7.08 -1.28
N ARG A 134 -6.73 8.19 -0.56
CA ARG A 134 -5.88 8.67 0.54
C ARG A 134 -6.62 8.77 1.88
N GLU A 135 -7.91 8.45 1.91
CA GLU A 135 -8.73 8.64 3.10
C GLU A 135 -8.44 7.57 4.15
N TYR A 136 -8.03 7.99 5.34
CA TYR A 136 -7.81 7.08 6.46
C TYR A 136 -9.13 6.87 7.23
N ILE A 137 -9.78 5.73 6.99
CA ILE A 137 -11.07 5.38 7.61
C ILE A 137 -10.96 4.40 8.78
N ALA A 138 -9.76 3.87 9.08
CA ALA A 138 -9.57 2.72 9.97
C ALA A 138 -10.07 2.93 11.41
N ASP A 139 -10.16 4.17 11.86
CA ASP A 139 -10.56 4.53 13.23
C ASP A 139 -11.89 5.30 13.28
N ASP A 140 -12.64 5.33 12.18
CA ASP A 140 -13.95 6.00 12.06
C ASP A 140 -15.04 5.02 11.64
N GLU A 141 -15.75 4.46 12.63
CA GLU A 141 -16.84 3.50 12.37
C GLU A 141 -18.00 4.12 11.58
N ALA A 142 -18.34 5.39 11.83
CA ALA A 142 -19.42 6.07 11.13
C ALA A 142 -19.08 6.18 9.64
N ARG A 143 -17.84 6.59 9.33
CA ARG A 143 -17.36 6.64 7.96
C ARG A 143 -17.28 5.26 7.30
N MET A 144 -16.88 4.21 8.03
CA MET A 144 -16.94 2.83 7.52
C MET A 144 -18.36 2.41 7.12
N ARG A 145 -19.37 2.79 7.91
CA ARG A 145 -20.78 2.51 7.59
C ARG A 145 -21.23 3.25 6.33
N GLU A 146 -20.86 4.52 6.20
CA GLU A 146 -21.13 5.30 4.99
C GLU A 146 -20.49 4.67 3.74
N CYS A 147 -19.23 4.22 3.84
CA CYS A 147 -18.56 3.49 2.77
C CYS A 147 -19.31 2.21 2.37
N LEU A 148 -19.82 1.46 3.36
CA LEU A 148 -20.62 0.25 3.12
C LEU A 148 -21.99 0.56 2.48
N ASP A 149 -22.61 1.68 2.85
CA ASP A 149 -23.88 2.12 2.26
C ASP A 149 -23.71 2.61 0.81
N ALA A 150 -22.53 3.13 0.47
CA ALA A 150 -22.20 3.56 -0.89
C ALA A 150 -21.91 2.40 -1.87
N ILE A 151 -21.77 1.17 -1.38
CA ILE A 151 -21.43 -0.02 -2.18
C ILE A 151 -22.52 -1.09 -2.13
N CYS A 152 -22.67 -1.86 -3.22
CA CYS A 152 -23.62 -2.96 -3.28
C CYS A 152 -23.00 -4.30 -2.84
N ALA A 153 -22.44 -4.34 -1.62
CA ALA A 153 -21.87 -5.56 -1.03
C ALA A 153 -21.85 -5.49 0.50
N ASP A 154 -21.88 -6.65 1.16
CA ASP A 154 -21.80 -6.74 2.63
C ASP A 154 -20.37 -6.69 3.16
N LEU A 155 -19.38 -6.99 2.30
CA LEU A 155 -17.96 -6.97 2.65
C LEU A 155 -17.22 -5.89 1.86
N LEU A 156 -16.40 -5.11 2.57
CA LEU A 156 -15.47 -4.15 1.99
C LEU A 156 -14.04 -4.51 2.41
N PHE A 157 -13.12 -4.55 1.45
CA PHE A 157 -11.69 -4.74 1.73
C PHE A 157 -10.91 -3.48 1.36
N CYS A 158 -10.04 -3.05 2.26
CA CYS A 158 -9.21 -1.87 2.19
C CYS A 158 -7.73 -2.23 2.39
N GLY A 159 -6.83 -1.51 1.74
CA GLY A 159 -5.41 -1.45 2.05
C GLY A 159 -5.10 -0.19 2.87
N HIS A 160 -4.08 0.56 2.45
CA HIS A 160 -3.71 1.93 2.85
C HIS A 160 -3.23 2.11 4.29
N THR A 161 -3.84 1.43 5.26
CA THR A 161 -3.50 1.55 6.69
C THR A 161 -2.22 0.82 7.06
N HIS A 162 -1.81 -0.14 6.22
CA HIS A 162 -0.73 -1.10 6.44
C HIS A 162 -0.93 -2.05 7.62
N ALA A 163 -2.04 -1.93 8.36
CA ALA A 163 -2.35 -2.74 9.52
C ALA A 163 -3.53 -3.67 9.22
N GLN A 164 -3.44 -4.92 9.67
CA GLN A 164 -4.56 -5.86 9.61
C GLN A 164 -5.60 -5.53 10.67
N LYS A 165 -6.87 -5.40 10.24
CA LYS A 165 -8.00 -5.15 11.15
C LYS A 165 -9.29 -5.66 10.52
N ALA A 166 -10.14 -6.28 11.32
CA ALA A 166 -11.49 -6.65 10.92
C ALA A 166 -12.51 -5.90 11.78
N CYS A 167 -13.43 -5.20 11.12
CA CYS A 167 -14.48 -4.40 11.75
C CYS A 167 -15.85 -4.97 11.38
N ALA A 168 -16.49 -5.67 12.32
CA ALA A 168 -17.85 -6.19 12.13
C ALA A 168 -18.89 -5.09 12.40
N LEU A 169 -19.80 -4.87 11.45
CA LEU A 169 -20.82 -3.81 11.47
C LEU A 169 -22.21 -4.42 11.24
N GLY A 170 -22.59 -5.35 12.12
CA GLY A 170 -23.83 -6.13 11.98
C GLY A 170 -23.62 -7.33 11.05
N ASN A 171 -24.40 -7.41 9.97
CA ASN A 171 -24.24 -8.43 8.92
C ASN A 171 -23.19 -8.06 7.86
N ARG A 172 -22.59 -6.87 7.99
CA ARG A 172 -21.55 -6.34 7.10
C ARG A 172 -20.21 -6.27 7.80
N ALA A 173 -19.12 -6.19 7.06
CA ALA A 173 -17.79 -5.99 7.62
C ALA A 173 -16.85 -5.21 6.71
N VAL A 174 -15.92 -4.48 7.33
CA VAL A 174 -14.75 -3.88 6.67
C VAL A 174 -13.50 -4.61 7.12
N TYR A 175 -12.67 -5.00 6.16
CA TYR A 175 -11.39 -5.66 6.39
C TYR A 175 -10.25 -4.80 5.86
N PHE A 176 -9.30 -4.48 6.72
CA PHE A 176 -8.01 -3.91 6.35
C PHE A 176 -7.02 -5.06 6.19
N ILE A 177 -6.48 -5.24 4.98
CA ILE A 177 -5.73 -6.45 4.61
C ILE A 177 -4.28 -6.46 5.11
N GLY A 178 -3.82 -5.35 5.69
CA GLY A 178 -2.41 -5.11 6.01
C GLY A 178 -1.62 -4.65 4.80
N SER A 179 -0.31 -4.84 4.83
CA SER A 179 0.58 -4.45 3.74
C SER A 179 1.55 -5.56 3.35
N ALA A 180 1.64 -5.85 2.06
CA ALA A 180 2.56 -6.86 1.56
C ALA A 180 4.03 -6.42 1.66
N GLY A 181 4.32 -5.11 1.60
CA GLY A 181 5.69 -4.59 1.61
C GLY A 181 6.14 -3.85 2.87
N LEU A 182 5.19 -3.27 3.62
CA LEU A 182 5.39 -2.35 4.74
C LEU A 182 4.40 -2.64 5.90
N SER A 183 4.28 -3.92 6.29
CA SER A 183 3.37 -4.36 7.35
C SER A 183 3.55 -3.62 8.68
N GLU A 184 2.44 -3.13 9.25
CA GLU A 184 2.37 -2.61 10.61
C GLU A 184 2.02 -3.74 11.59
N GLY A 185 2.74 -3.81 12.71
CA GLY A 185 2.57 -4.82 13.76
C GLY A 185 3.20 -6.19 13.45
N ALA A 186 3.82 -6.38 12.29
CA ALA A 186 4.40 -7.66 11.86
C ALA A 186 5.79 -7.49 11.21
N PRO A 187 6.86 -7.25 11.99
CA PRO A 187 8.21 -7.04 11.46
C PRO A 187 8.69 -8.26 10.65
N GLY A 188 9.27 -8.01 9.48
CA GLY A 188 9.78 -9.07 8.59
C GLY A 188 8.70 -9.96 7.94
N MET A 189 7.43 -9.60 8.07
CA MET A 189 6.31 -10.33 7.48
C MET A 189 5.65 -9.49 6.37
N ALA A 190 5.18 -10.17 5.33
CA ALA A 190 4.28 -9.62 4.33
C ALA A 190 2.85 -10.01 4.71
N GLN A 191 1.95 -9.04 4.86
CA GLN A 191 0.55 -9.25 5.21
C GLN A 191 -0.37 -9.18 3.98
N PHE A 192 -1.37 -10.05 3.97
CA PHE A 192 -2.39 -10.13 2.92
C PHE A 192 -3.64 -10.83 3.48
N ALA A 193 -4.71 -10.92 2.70
CA ALA A 193 -5.90 -11.68 3.09
C ALA A 193 -6.17 -12.86 2.16
N LEU A 194 -6.69 -13.94 2.73
CA LEU A 194 -7.30 -15.05 2.00
C LEU A 194 -8.80 -15.00 2.22
N MET A 195 -9.56 -15.29 1.18
CA MET A 195 -10.99 -15.48 1.28
C MET A 195 -11.42 -16.77 0.58
N GLU A 196 -12.31 -17.52 1.21
CA GLU A 196 -12.83 -18.77 0.69
C GLU A 196 -14.36 -18.77 0.75
N SER A 197 -15.00 -19.10 -0.37
CA SER A 197 -16.46 -19.08 -0.48
C SER A 197 -17.07 -20.30 0.22
N GLU A 198 -18.08 -20.07 1.06
CA GLU A 198 -18.77 -21.09 1.86
C GLU A 198 -20.29 -21.15 1.57
N GLY A 199 -20.69 -21.32 0.31
CA GLY A 199 -22.08 -21.62 -0.07
C GLY A 199 -23.13 -20.52 0.18
N GLY A 200 -22.76 -19.42 0.85
CA GLY A 200 -23.62 -18.25 1.12
C GLY A 200 -22.86 -16.98 1.53
N GLY A 201 -21.53 -17.01 1.56
CA GLY A 201 -20.68 -15.90 1.97
C GLY A 201 -19.20 -16.23 1.80
N TRP A 202 -18.36 -15.48 2.50
CA TRP A 202 -16.90 -15.65 2.47
C TRP A 202 -16.36 -15.86 3.89
N ARG A 203 -15.56 -16.90 4.07
CA ARG A 203 -14.63 -17.00 5.20
C ARG A 203 -13.40 -16.19 4.86
N VAL A 204 -13.07 -15.21 5.71
CA VAL A 204 -11.92 -14.32 5.52
C VAL A 204 -10.86 -14.61 6.57
N GLU A 205 -9.62 -14.73 6.13
CA GLU A 205 -8.44 -14.88 6.98
C GLU A 205 -7.46 -13.75 6.67
N LEU A 206 -7.13 -12.94 7.67
CA LEU A 206 -6.02 -11.98 7.62
C LEU A 206 -4.76 -12.73 8.02
N THR A 207 -3.81 -12.87 7.10
CA THR A 207 -2.64 -13.74 7.28
C THR A 207 -1.37 -13.07 6.77
N GLY A 208 -0.23 -13.76 6.90
CA GLY A 208 1.04 -13.24 6.41
C GLY A 208 2.11 -14.30 6.25
N VAL A 209 3.18 -13.94 5.55
CA VAL A 209 4.31 -14.82 5.25
C VAL A 209 5.63 -14.11 5.55
N PRO A 210 6.63 -14.78 6.15
CA PRO A 210 7.95 -14.18 6.33
C PRO A 210 8.65 -13.98 4.98
N TYR A 211 9.46 -12.92 4.91
CA TYR A 211 10.37 -12.69 3.79
C TYR A 211 11.76 -12.29 4.30
N ASP A 212 12.76 -12.32 3.42
CA ASP A 212 14.12 -11.90 3.77
C ASP A 212 14.18 -10.37 3.85
N ALA A 213 14.03 -9.84 5.06
CA ALA A 213 14.08 -8.41 5.31
C ALA A 213 15.46 -7.82 5.00
N ASP A 214 16.54 -8.54 5.26
CA ASP A 214 17.89 -8.01 5.01
C ASP A 214 18.17 -7.96 3.50
N GLU A 215 17.68 -8.92 2.70
CA GLU A 215 17.68 -8.83 1.23
C GLU A 215 16.95 -7.58 0.75
N ALA A 216 15.74 -7.34 1.27
CA ALA A 216 14.93 -6.18 0.88
C ALA A 216 15.61 -4.85 1.22
N LEU A 217 16.24 -4.77 2.39
CA LEU A 217 16.90 -3.55 2.88
C LEU A 217 18.27 -3.30 2.23
N ALA A 218 18.99 -4.35 1.81
CA ALA A 218 20.28 -4.21 1.14
C ALA A 218 20.18 -3.42 -0.19
N GLU A 219 19.02 -3.44 -0.86
CA GLU A 219 18.84 -2.72 -2.11
C GLU A 219 18.85 -1.18 -1.95
N PHE A 220 18.57 -0.64 -0.75
CA PHE A 220 18.54 0.81 -0.50
C PHE A 220 19.88 1.47 -0.76
N ASP A 221 20.97 0.82 -0.37
CA ASP A 221 22.33 1.30 -0.59
C ASP A 221 22.74 1.15 -2.06
N SER A 222 22.56 -0.04 -2.64
CA SER A 222 23.02 -0.32 -4.01
C SER A 222 22.27 0.50 -5.07
N SER A 223 21.03 0.90 -4.79
CA SER A 223 20.20 1.70 -5.69
C SER A 223 20.41 3.21 -5.56
N GLY A 224 21.03 3.64 -4.46
CA GLY A 224 21.12 5.04 -4.04
C GLY A 224 19.82 5.64 -3.51
N LEU A 225 18.73 4.87 -3.38
CA LEU A 225 17.46 5.37 -2.86
C LEU A 225 17.61 5.89 -1.41
N GLY A 226 18.42 5.22 -0.59
CA GLY A 226 18.65 5.63 0.81
C GLY A 226 19.13 7.08 0.93
N GLN A 227 20.03 7.52 0.05
CA GLN A 227 20.50 8.90 0.02
C GLN A 227 19.46 9.85 -0.61
N LYS A 228 18.82 9.42 -1.71
CA LYS A 228 17.87 10.24 -2.46
C LYS A 228 16.59 10.56 -1.70
N ALA A 229 16.15 9.68 -0.81
CA ALA A 229 14.94 9.81 -0.01
C ALA A 229 15.20 10.13 1.47
N GLY A 230 16.45 10.32 1.89
CA GLY A 230 16.80 10.86 3.22
C GLY A 230 16.13 10.16 4.40
N MET A 231 15.49 10.93 5.27
CA MET A 231 14.80 10.42 6.47
C MET A 231 13.59 9.54 6.15
N TRP A 232 12.99 9.68 4.95
CA TRP A 232 11.91 8.80 4.53
C TRP A 232 12.41 7.37 4.29
N ALA A 233 13.56 7.21 3.62
CA ALA A 233 14.18 5.88 3.47
C ALA A 233 14.48 5.25 4.84
N ARG A 234 15.04 6.01 5.77
CA ARG A 234 15.29 5.52 7.14
C ARG A 234 14.01 5.11 7.86
N ALA A 235 12.91 5.84 7.67
CA ALA A 235 11.61 5.46 8.23
C ALA A 235 11.07 4.17 7.61
N VAL A 236 11.26 3.95 6.30
CA VAL A 236 10.93 2.68 5.65
C VAL A 236 11.76 1.53 6.25
N GLU A 237 13.08 1.69 6.35
CA GLU A 237 13.97 0.70 6.96
C GLU A 237 13.57 0.39 8.42
N SER A 238 13.27 1.42 9.21
CA SER A 238 12.81 1.28 10.60
C SER A 238 11.46 0.56 10.70
N THR A 239 10.55 0.81 9.76
CA THR A 239 9.26 0.11 9.70
C THR A 239 9.46 -1.38 9.47
N VAL A 240 10.31 -1.77 8.51
CA VAL A 240 10.62 -3.18 8.25
C VAL A 240 11.21 -3.88 9.47
N ARG A 241 12.15 -3.22 10.15
CA ARG A 241 12.87 -3.81 11.30
C ARG A 241 12.03 -3.89 12.56
N THR A 242 11.12 -2.94 12.78
CA THR A 242 10.41 -2.80 14.06
C THR A 242 8.92 -3.14 13.97
N GLY A 243 8.35 -3.17 12.78
CA GLY A 243 6.91 -3.30 12.55
C GLY A 243 6.11 -2.08 12.98
N ARG A 244 6.75 -1.01 13.46
CA ARG A 244 6.07 0.27 13.76
C ARG A 244 6.01 1.08 12.48
N ASN A 245 4.84 1.63 12.13
CA ASN A 245 4.67 2.45 10.93
C ASN A 245 5.36 3.82 11.06
N ALA A 246 6.69 3.80 10.98
CA ALA A 246 7.54 4.95 11.20
C ALA A 246 7.34 6.01 10.11
N CYS A 247 6.95 5.62 8.89
CA CYS A 247 6.60 6.55 7.81
C CYS A 247 5.42 7.46 8.21
N ARG A 248 4.32 6.85 8.72
CA ARG A 248 3.14 7.60 9.20
C ARG A 248 3.48 8.46 10.41
N THR A 249 4.23 7.93 11.37
CA THR A 249 4.64 8.73 12.54
C THR A 249 5.55 9.89 12.15
N LEU A 250 6.51 9.67 11.24
CA LEU A 250 7.42 10.69 10.76
C LEU A 250 6.67 11.85 10.10
N ILE A 251 5.76 11.59 9.15
CA ILE A 251 5.03 12.67 8.47
C ILE A 251 4.16 13.49 9.43
N HIS A 252 3.55 12.85 10.44
CA HIS A 252 2.80 13.55 11.48
C HIS A 252 3.70 14.44 12.34
N THR A 253 4.86 13.93 12.77
CA THR A 253 5.83 14.69 13.58
C THR A 253 6.42 15.85 12.78
N VAL A 254 6.82 15.64 11.53
CA VAL A 254 7.30 16.69 10.62
C VAL A 254 6.25 17.79 10.45
N THR A 255 5.00 17.42 10.21
CA THR A 255 3.89 18.36 10.05
C THR A 255 3.64 19.15 11.34
N ARG A 256 3.70 18.48 12.50
CA ARG A 256 3.54 19.13 13.81
C ARG A 256 4.63 20.16 14.06
N LEU A 257 5.90 19.80 13.85
CA LEU A 257 7.04 20.70 14.06
C LEU A 257 6.98 21.90 13.10
N ALA A 258 6.69 21.67 11.81
CA ALA A 258 6.55 22.75 10.84
C ALA A 258 5.44 23.74 11.22
N ARG A 259 4.29 23.23 11.68
CA ARG A 259 3.16 24.07 12.11
C ARG A 259 3.46 24.91 13.35
N GLN A 260 4.27 24.40 14.28
CA GLN A 260 4.69 25.16 15.46
C GLN A 260 5.50 26.42 15.09
N ASP A 261 6.19 26.38 13.95
CA ASP A 261 6.95 27.51 13.39
C ASP A 261 6.13 28.35 12.38
N GLY A 262 4.81 28.14 12.29
CA GLY A 262 3.94 28.85 11.36
C GLY A 262 4.10 28.44 9.89
N LYS A 263 4.84 27.37 9.60
CA LYS A 263 4.94 26.79 8.25
C LYS A 263 3.75 25.85 8.04
N THR A 264 2.79 26.25 7.20
CA THR A 264 1.67 25.40 6.78
C THR A 264 1.79 25.00 5.31
N ALA A 265 1.20 23.85 4.96
CA ALA A 265 1.06 23.38 3.58
C ALA A 265 0.46 24.50 2.67
N PRO A 266 0.77 24.54 1.35
CA PRO A 266 1.23 23.43 0.52
C PRO A 266 2.70 23.55 0.06
N PHE A 267 3.61 23.95 0.93
CA PHE A 267 5.04 24.02 0.58
C PHE A 267 5.78 22.73 0.90
N ALA A 268 6.87 22.49 0.16
CA ALA A 268 7.85 21.48 0.54
C ALA A 268 8.36 21.79 1.95
N ILE A 269 8.19 20.86 2.88
CA ILE A 269 8.63 21.03 4.26
C ILE A 269 10.16 20.96 4.24
N PRO A 270 10.85 22.00 4.73
CA PRO A 270 12.31 22.03 4.75
C PRO A 270 12.94 20.81 5.46
N GLU A 271 14.11 20.39 4.99
CA GLU A 271 14.78 19.16 5.43
C GLU A 271 15.10 19.17 6.94
N GLU A 272 15.31 20.35 7.55
CA GLU A 272 15.57 20.45 8.98
C GLU A 272 14.45 19.86 9.86
N TYR A 273 13.19 19.92 9.42
CA TYR A 273 12.07 19.32 10.17
C TYR A 273 12.05 17.80 10.04
N TRP A 274 12.44 17.29 8.89
CA TRP A 274 12.56 15.84 8.67
C TRP A 274 13.65 15.25 9.58
N ILE A 275 14.80 15.93 9.64
CA ILE A 275 15.92 15.54 10.51
C ILE A 275 15.50 15.63 11.99
N ALA A 276 14.85 16.72 12.41
CA ALA A 276 14.39 16.89 13.79
C ALA A 276 13.34 15.85 14.18
N ALA A 277 12.38 15.56 13.29
CA ALA A 277 11.36 14.55 13.52
C ALA A 277 11.96 13.13 13.60
N ALA A 278 12.91 12.79 12.72
CA ALA A 278 13.61 11.51 12.78
C ALA A 278 14.37 11.35 14.12
N ALA A 279 15.06 12.40 14.56
CA ALA A 279 15.75 12.41 15.85
C ALA A 279 14.79 12.23 17.04
N GLU A 280 13.61 12.86 17.04
CA GLU A 280 12.58 12.68 18.07
C GLU A 280 12.06 11.24 18.12
N LEU A 281 11.99 10.57 16.97
CA LEU A 281 11.46 9.21 16.82
C LEU A 281 12.52 8.11 16.97
N GLY A 282 13.80 8.46 17.05
CA GLY A 282 14.91 7.50 17.08
C GLY A 282 15.08 6.73 15.77
N ILE A 283 14.86 7.41 14.63
CA ILE A 283 15.05 6.91 13.27
C ILE A 283 16.42 7.32 12.73
#